data_AF-A0A8H4ZSX1-F1
#
_entry.id   AF-A0A8H4ZSX1-F1
#
_cell.length_a   1.000
_cell.length_b   1.000
_cell.length_c   1.000
_cell.angle_alpha   90.00
_cell.angle_beta   90.00
_cell.angle_gamma   90.00
#
_symmetry.space_group_name_H-M   'P 1'
#
loop_
_entity.id
_entity.type
_entity.pdbx_description
1 polymer ?
#
loop_
_entity_poly.entity_id
_entity_poly.type
_entity_poly.pdbx_seq_one_letter_code
_entity_poly.pdbx_strand_id
1 'polypeptide(L)'
;MRKLNIAGGEPFLYPRPLTELLQFGKEELGLESISIVSNGSKITEKWMRENCQWLDILAISCDSFNPETNKKIGRGDDGGNVIRLFRIAEWCREYGIKFKLNTVVNIHN
;
A
#
# COMPACT_ATOMS: atom_id res chain seq x y z
N MET A 1 -6.87 19.27 10.73
CA MET A 1 -6.32 17.97 10.30
C MET A 1 -6.50 17.84 8.80
N ARG A 2 -5.46 18.17 8.03
CA ARG A 2 -5.43 17.99 6.58
C ARG A 2 -4.75 16.65 6.27
N LYS A 3 -5.39 15.84 5.43
CA LYS A 3 -4.89 14.51 5.06
C LYS A 3 -4.96 14.33 3.56
N LEU A 4 -3.98 13.64 3.01
CA LEU A 4 -3.97 13.18 1.63
C LEU A 4 -4.00 11.65 1.60
N ASN A 5 -4.86 11.09 0.75
CA ASN A 5 -4.86 9.66 0.45
C ASN A 5 -4.55 9.46 -1.03
N ILE A 6 -3.41 8.84 -1.32
CA ILE A 6 -2.98 8.50 -2.67
C ILE A 6 -3.49 7.08 -2.97
N ALA A 7 -4.45 6.98 -3.88
CA ALA A 7 -5.12 5.75 -4.24
C ALA A 7 -5.32 5.69 -5.77
N GLY A 8 -6.20 4.81 -6.24
CA GLY A 8 -6.53 4.62 -7.65
C GLY A 8 -5.93 3.34 -8.22
N GLY A 9 -5.63 3.37 -9.52
CA GLY A 9 -4.81 2.35 -10.18
C GLY A 9 -3.34 2.55 -9.84
N GLU A 10 -2.57 1.46 -9.95
CA GLU A 10 -1.56 1.18 -8.92
C GLU A 10 -0.51 2.29 -8.72
N PRO A 11 -0.53 3.02 -7.58
CA PRO A 11 0.39 4.13 -7.32
C PRO A 11 1.87 3.75 -7.50
N PHE A 12 2.22 2.51 -7.13
CA PHE A 12 3.58 2.00 -7.24
C PHE A 12 4.02 1.67 -8.69
N LEU A 13 3.16 1.87 -9.70
CA LEU A 13 3.59 1.93 -11.11
C LEU A 13 4.39 3.20 -11.41
N TYR A 14 4.24 4.25 -10.60
CA TYR A 14 4.92 5.53 -10.77
C TYR A 14 5.73 5.88 -9.50
N PRO A 15 6.76 5.09 -9.14
CA PRO A 15 7.44 5.23 -7.86
C PRO A 15 8.16 6.58 -7.69
N ARG A 16 8.66 7.18 -8.77
CA ARG A 16 9.32 8.50 -8.75
C ARG A 16 8.31 9.63 -8.44
N PRO A 17 7.24 9.82 -9.24
CA PRO A 17 6.18 10.78 -8.89
C PRO A 17 5.56 10.54 -7.50
N LEU A 18 5.42 9.27 -7.09
CA LEU A 18 4.90 8.94 -5.77
C LEU A 18 5.80 9.48 -4.64
N THR A 19 7.12 9.30 -4.76
CA THR A 19 8.10 9.88 -3.83
C THR A 19 8.02 11.40 -3.79
N GLU A 20 7.98 12.04 -4.95
CA GLU A 20 7.89 13.52 -5.05
C GLU A 20 6.61 14.06 -4.39
N LEU A 21 5.48 13.38 -4.57
CA LEU A 21 4.21 13.75 -3.94
C LEU A 21 4.24 13.59 -2.42
N LEU A 22 4.90 12.56 -1.90
CA LEU A 22 5.04 12.35 -0.46
C LEU A 22 5.90 13.45 0.17
N GLN A 23 7.05 13.73 -0.43
CA GLN A 23 7.97 14.80 -0.02
C GLN A 23 7.24 16.15 0.00
N PHE A 24 6.65 16.53 -1.13
CA PHE A 24 5.93 17.79 -1.25
C PHE A 24 4.77 17.90 -0.24
N GLY A 25 4.01 16.82 -0.06
CA GLY A 25 2.92 16.79 0.90
C GLY A 25 3.36 17.00 2.35
N LYS A 26 4.50 16.43 2.74
CA LYS A 26 5.01 16.54 4.12
C LYS A 26 5.82 17.81 4.36
N GLU A 27 6.74 18.13 3.46
CA GLU A 27 7.75 19.18 3.67
C GLU A 27 7.20 20.56 3.27
N GLU A 28 6.56 20.67 2.12
CA GLU A 28 6.10 21.96 1.58
C GLU A 28 4.69 22.30 2.03
N LEU A 29 3.76 21.33 1.99
CA LEU A 29 2.36 21.56 2.39
C LEU A 29 2.11 21.39 3.89
N GLY A 30 3.03 20.75 4.62
CA GLY A 30 2.88 20.45 6.04
C GLY A 30 1.63 19.63 6.35
N LEU A 31 1.30 18.64 5.51
CA LEU A 31 0.15 17.76 5.72
C LEU A 31 0.35 16.89 6.96
N GLU A 32 -0.65 16.89 7.84
CA GLU A 32 -0.58 16.12 9.09
C GLU A 32 -0.56 14.61 8.85
N SER A 33 -1.13 14.13 7.74
CA SER A 33 -1.05 12.71 7.38
C SER A 33 -1.16 12.46 5.87
N ILE A 34 -0.32 11.54 5.38
CA ILE A 34 -0.41 10.97 4.04
C ILE A 34 -0.58 9.46 4.15
N SER A 35 -1.54 8.92 3.40
CA SER A 35 -1.78 7.49 3.27
C SER A 35 -1.72 7.04 1.82
N ILE A 36 -1.32 5.78 1.60
CA ILE A 36 -1.35 5.14 0.28
C ILE A 36 -2.28 3.92 0.33
N VAL A 37 -3.12 3.74 -0.68
CA VAL A 37 -3.86 2.49 -0.93
C VAL A 37 -3.26 1.79 -2.15
N SER A 38 -2.85 0.53 -1.99
CA SER A 38 -2.18 -0.24 -3.04
C SER A 38 -2.64 -1.71 -3.05
N ASN A 39 -2.50 -2.38 -4.20
CA ASN A 39 -2.63 -3.83 -4.31
C ASN A 39 -1.38 -4.60 -3.82
N GLY A 40 -0.29 -3.90 -3.50
CA GLY A 40 0.94 -4.49 -2.95
C GLY A 40 1.88 -5.14 -3.98
N SER A 41 1.46 -5.32 -5.23
CA SER A 41 2.21 -6.12 -6.21
C SER A 41 3.54 -5.49 -6.67
N LYS A 42 3.66 -4.17 -6.61
CA LYS A 42 4.85 -3.40 -7.06
C LYS A 42 5.64 -2.76 -5.92
N ILE A 43 5.25 -3.02 -4.67
CA ILE A 43 5.95 -2.48 -3.50
C ILE A 43 7.28 -3.21 -3.32
N THR A 44 8.35 -2.44 -3.11
CA THR A 44 9.68 -2.98 -2.81
C THR A 44 10.16 -2.43 -1.47
N GLU A 45 10.96 -3.22 -0.75
CA GLU A 45 11.58 -2.81 0.50
C GLU A 45 12.46 -1.57 0.32
N LYS A 46 13.22 -1.51 -0.79
CA LYS A 46 14.06 -0.35 -1.12
C LYS A 46 13.24 0.94 -1.14
N TRP A 47 12.10 0.94 -1.85
CA TRP A 47 11.24 2.12 -1.91
C TRP A 47 10.65 2.45 -0.53
N MET A 48 10.21 1.43 0.23
CA MET A 48 9.67 1.63 1.57
C MET A 48 10.70 2.30 2.50
N ARG A 49 11.94 1.79 2.52
CA ARG A 49 13.03 2.34 3.33
C ARG A 49 13.39 3.77 2.93
N GLU A 50 13.37 4.08 1.64
CA GLU A 50 13.72 5.42 1.12
C GLU A 50 12.62 6.46 1.36
N ASN A 51 11.37 6.04 1.62
CA ASN A 51 10.20 6.94 1.67
C ASN A 51 9.41 6.89 2.99
N CYS A 52 9.76 5.98 3.92
CA CYS A 52 8.98 5.74 5.13
C CYS A 52 8.78 6.99 5.99
N GLN A 53 9.76 7.88 6.04
CA GLN A 53 9.71 9.13 6.80
C GLN A 53 8.58 10.09 6.39
N TRP A 54 8.05 9.95 5.16
CA TRP A 54 6.96 10.79 4.67
C TRP A 54 5.60 10.09 4.61
N LEU A 55 5.54 8.80 4.93
CA LEU A 55 4.34 7.98 4.81
C LEU A 55 3.81 7.54 6.17
N ASP A 56 2.59 7.91 6.52
CA ASP A 56 2.02 7.54 7.83
C ASP A 56 1.26 6.22 7.81
N ILE A 57 0.54 5.94 6.72
CA ILE A 57 -0.34 4.77 6.61
C ILE A 57 -0.17 4.11 5.24
N LEU A 58 0.12 2.82 5.23
CA LEU A 58 0.06 2.00 4.03
C LEU A 58 -1.10 1.01 4.14
N ALA A 59 -2.10 1.21 3.29
CA ALA A 59 -3.28 0.35 3.19
C ALA A 59 -3.11 -0.63 2.04
N ILE A 60 -3.08 -1.93 2.33
CA ILE A 60 -3.05 -2.97 1.32
C ILE A 60 -4.44 -3.54 1.10
N SER A 61 -4.84 -3.55 -0.16
CA SER A 61 -6.09 -4.16 -0.59
C SER A 61 -5.92 -5.68 -0.64
N CYS A 62 -6.58 -6.41 0.25
CA CYS A 62 -6.59 -7.87 0.30
C CYS A 62 -8.00 -8.35 0.64
N ASP A 63 -8.59 -9.12 -0.29
CA ASP A 63 -9.98 -9.55 -0.18
C ASP A 63 -10.10 -11.00 0.28
N SER A 64 -9.06 -11.82 0.14
CA SER A 64 -9.04 -13.17 0.70
C SER A 64 -7.61 -13.58 1.04
N PHE A 65 -7.45 -14.45 2.04
CA PHE A 65 -6.19 -15.15 2.31
C PHE A 65 -6.06 -16.47 1.54
N ASN A 66 -7.09 -16.87 0.79
CA ASN A 66 -7.03 -18.02 -0.12
C ASN A 66 -6.58 -17.55 -1.52
N PRO A 67 -5.44 -18.04 -2.04
CA PRO A 67 -4.96 -17.69 -3.39
C PRO A 67 -5.98 -17.97 -4.51
N GLU A 68 -6.72 -19.07 -4.43
CA GLU A 68 -7.73 -19.42 -5.45
C GLU A 68 -8.93 -18.49 -5.40
N THR A 69 -9.37 -18.07 -4.21
CA THR A 69 -10.39 -17.03 -4.08
C THR A 69 -9.91 -15.71 -4.69
N ASN A 70 -8.66 -15.30 -4.43
CA ASN A 70 -8.10 -14.09 -5.03
C ASN A 70 -8.04 -14.15 -6.56
N LYS A 71 -7.65 -15.29 -7.14
CA LYS A 71 -7.69 -15.50 -8.59
C LYS A 71 -9.12 -15.37 -9.12
N LYS A 72 -10.09 -16.00 -8.45
CA LYS A 72 -11.51 -15.97 -8.84
C LYS A 72 -12.10 -14.56 -8.86
N ILE A 73 -11.72 -13.70 -7.92
CA ILE A 73 -12.16 -12.29 -7.86
C ILE A 73 -11.29 -11.35 -8.70
N GLY A 74 -10.36 -11.87 -9.52
CA GLY A 74 -9.52 -11.08 -10.41
C GLY A 74 -8.38 -10.33 -9.72
N ARG A 75 -8.00 -10.72 -8.50
CA ARG A 75 -6.88 -10.12 -7.75
C ARG A 75 -5.61 -10.91 -7.99
N GLY A 76 -4.97 -10.63 -9.12
CA GLY A 76 -3.73 -11.28 -9.53
C GLY A 76 -3.91 -12.75 -9.91
N ASP A 77 -2.97 -13.25 -10.68
CA ASP A 77 -2.93 -14.61 -11.25
C ASP A 77 -1.82 -15.48 -10.63
N ASP A 78 -0.78 -14.84 -10.07
CA ASP A 78 0.40 -15.51 -9.52
C ASP A 78 0.20 -16.17 -8.15
N GLY A 79 -0.93 -15.92 -7.47
CA GLY A 79 -1.20 -16.43 -6.12
C GLY A 79 -0.30 -15.88 -5.01
N GLY A 80 0.61 -14.96 -5.33
CA GLY A 80 1.63 -14.43 -4.43
C GLY A 80 1.16 -13.29 -3.52
N ASN A 81 -0.09 -12.85 -3.65
CA ASN A 81 -0.60 -11.67 -2.94
C ASN A 81 -0.50 -11.80 -1.42
N VAL A 82 -0.81 -12.98 -0.88
CA VAL A 82 -0.81 -13.23 0.56
C VAL A 82 0.61 -13.19 1.12
N ILE A 83 1.58 -13.79 0.41
CA ILE A 83 2.99 -13.76 0.80
C ILE A 83 3.52 -12.31 0.78
N ARG A 84 3.21 -11.57 -0.28
CA ARG A 84 3.58 -10.14 -0.38
C ARG A 84 2.96 -9.32 0.74
N LEU A 85 1.70 -9.57 1.08
CA LEU A 85 0.99 -8.87 2.15
C LEU A 85 1.75 -8.97 3.49
N PHE A 86 2.14 -10.19 3.89
CA PHE A 86 2.88 -10.39 5.14
C PHE A 86 4.23 -9.68 5.12
N ARG A 87 4.96 -9.74 4.01
CA ARG A 87 6.23 -9.00 3.85
C ARG A 87 6.04 -7.49 3.99
N ILE A 88 5.01 -6.94 3.37
CA ILE A 88 4.71 -5.50 3.46
C ILE A 88 4.32 -5.13 4.90
N ALA A 89 3.54 -5.97 5.59
CA ALA A 89 3.20 -5.75 7.00
C ALA A 89 4.44 -5.74 7.90
N GLU A 90 5.41 -6.62 7.64
CA GLU A 90 6.70 -6.64 8.34
C GLU A 90 7.49 -5.36 8.10
N TRP A 91 7.61 -4.90 6.85
CA TRP A 91 8.28 -3.64 6.53
C TRP A 91 7.58 -2.43 7.16
N CYS A 92 6.25 -2.39 7.17
CA CYS A 92 5.51 -1.33 7.86
C CYS A 92 5.85 -1.29 9.35
N ARG A 93 5.90 -2.46 10.01
CA ARG A 93 6.31 -2.56 11.41
C ARG A 93 7.75 -2.09 11.62
N GLU A 94 8.67 -2.50 10.76
CA GLU A 94 10.09 -2.14 10.84
C GLU A 94 10.31 -0.63 10.67
N TYR A 95 9.62 0.00 9.72
CA TYR A 95 9.80 1.40 9.38
C TYR A 95 8.81 2.36 10.08
N GLY A 96 8.03 1.88 11.04
CA GLY A 96 7.11 2.72 11.81
C GLY A 96 5.89 3.24 11.04
N ILE A 97 5.53 2.60 9.93
CA ILE A 97 4.35 2.95 9.13
C ILE A 97 3.13 2.19 9.66
N LYS A 98 1.99 2.87 9.83
CA LYS A 98 0.76 2.19 10.22
C LYS A 98 0.28 1.30 9.07
N PHE A 99 0.24 0.01 9.30
CA PHE A 99 -0.31 -0.93 8.35
C PHE A 99 -1.83 -0.99 8.45
N LYS A 100 -2.52 -0.92 7.32
CA LYS A 100 -3.97 -1.06 7.22
C LYS A 100 -4.32 -2.12 6.17
N LEU A 101 -5.38 -2.88 6.44
CA LEU A 101 -6.00 -3.78 5.46
C LEU A 101 -7.33 -3.20 4.98
N ASN A 102 -7.54 -3.23 3.67
CA ASN A 102 -8.84 -2.96 3.05
C ASN A 102 -9.34 -4.26 2.42
N THR A 103 -10.56 -4.67 2.79
CA THR A 103 -11.22 -5.88 2.30
C THR A 103 -12.58 -5.49 1.73
N VAL A 104 -12.86 -5.90 0.50
CA VAL A 104 -14.19 -5.83 -0.11
C VAL A 104 -14.87 -7.19 0.03
N VAL A 105 -15.91 -7.26 0.85
CA VAL A 105 -16.72 -8.48 1.04
C VAL A 105 -17.65 -8.65 -0.17
N ASN A 106 -17.65 -9.83 -0.76
CA ASN A 106 -18.41 -10.20 -1.95
C ASN A 106 -18.82 -11.68 -1.89
N ILE A 107 -19.52 -12.18 -2.92
CA ILE A 107 -20.08 -13.54 -2.95
C ILE A 107 -19.03 -14.68 -2.99
N HIS A 108 -17.73 -14.36 -3.03
CA HIS A 108 -16.65 -15.33 -3.17
C HIS A 108 -15.70 -15.40 -1.98
N ASN A 109 -15.79 -14.49 -0.99
CA ASN A 109 -14.85 -14.40 0.14
C ASN A 109 -15.53 -14.26 1.51
#